data_AF-K2G7I3-F1
#
_entry.id   AF-K2G7I3-F1
#
_cell.length_a   1.000
_cell.length_b   1.000
_cell.length_c   1.000
_cell.angle_alpha   90.00
_cell.angle_beta   90.00
_cell.angle_gamma   90.00
#
_symmetry.space_group_name_H-M   'P 1'
#
loop_
_entity.id
_entity.type
_entity.pdbx_description
1 polymer ?
#
loop_
_entity_poly.entity_id
_entity_poly.type
_entity_poly.pdbx_seq_one_letter_code
_entity_poly.pdbx_strand_id
1 'polypeptide(L)'
;MENKLCSIYKDGLNFPYCSATAFYYLDSIDVPDKFWSNCCDQAKRLNESLLENWFESEYIEDILVGRHRSLLCGSWNEVFFLSPYLMHTEPICITPLSDFNSKSFPFADDHKSLLHISKIWNILNATKHWPNSSRKDVFSFDIRKGVKEDLVYNDHFQRATHLEQKNLSIRVIDFEDSNVLHYIFDFISNEIFAVSSRGRFWKWTWWFLEILWRISQIIGSSPMEIEDYIFGAYLIRQKILKLPDNL
;
A
#
# COMPACT_ATOMS: atom_id res chain seq x y z
N MET A 1 21.05 -8.62 -14.87
CA MET A 1 20.12 -7.47 -14.92
C MET A 1 18.88 -7.73 -14.08
N GLU A 2 18.38 -8.98 -14.03
CA GLU A 2 17.37 -9.49 -13.08
C GLU A 2 17.65 -9.06 -11.61
N ASN A 3 18.92 -9.11 -11.17
CA ASN A 3 19.33 -8.59 -9.86
C ASN A 3 19.03 -7.10 -9.62
N LYS A 4 19.05 -6.25 -10.66
CA LYS A 4 18.83 -4.81 -10.49
C LYS A 4 17.34 -4.49 -10.32
N LEU A 5 16.47 -5.13 -11.11
CA LEU A 5 15.02 -4.99 -10.97
C LEU A 5 14.57 -5.46 -9.57
N CYS A 6 15.06 -6.62 -9.12
CA CYS A 6 14.79 -7.12 -7.78
C CYS A 6 15.27 -6.16 -6.69
N SER A 7 16.45 -5.56 -6.83
CA SER A 7 16.97 -4.56 -5.89
C SER A 7 16.08 -3.33 -5.82
N ILE A 8 15.73 -2.74 -6.98
CA ILE A 8 14.87 -1.54 -7.04
C ILE A 8 13.51 -1.83 -6.41
N TYR A 9 12.92 -2.98 -6.73
CA TYR A 9 11.64 -3.36 -6.17
C TYR A 9 11.72 -3.58 -4.65
N LYS A 10 12.78 -4.22 -4.15
CA LYS A 10 13.01 -4.38 -2.71
C LYS A 10 13.19 -3.04 -2.00
N ASP A 11 13.87 -2.09 -2.62
CA ASP A 11 13.99 -0.73 -2.09
C ASP A 11 12.60 -0.04 -2.04
N GLY A 12 11.77 -0.28 -3.06
CA GLY A 12 10.37 0.15 -3.10
C GLY A 12 9.48 -0.39 -1.97
N LEU A 13 9.83 -1.54 -1.39
CA LEU A 13 9.13 -2.12 -0.25
C LEU A 13 9.45 -1.43 1.09
N ASN A 14 10.54 -0.66 1.15
CA ASN A 14 10.89 0.11 2.36
C ASN A 14 9.98 1.31 2.58
N PHE A 15 9.19 1.73 1.59
CA PHE A 15 8.32 2.89 1.72
C PHE A 15 7.06 2.57 2.53
N PRO A 16 6.82 3.24 3.67
CA PRO A 16 5.57 3.14 4.42
C PRO A 16 4.35 3.41 3.53
N TYR A 17 3.28 2.64 3.74
CA TYR A 17 1.96 3.01 3.28
C TYR A 17 1.27 3.80 4.39
N CYS A 18 0.71 4.96 4.08
CA CYS A 18 -0.07 5.77 5.00
C CYS A 18 -1.28 6.40 4.29
N SER A 19 -2.49 5.94 4.62
CA SER A 19 -3.71 6.50 4.01
C SER A 19 -4.10 7.88 4.58
N ALA A 20 -3.48 8.32 5.69
CA ALA A 20 -3.73 9.63 6.29
C ALA A 20 -3.18 10.78 5.45
N THR A 21 -2.04 10.57 4.79
CA THR A 21 -1.30 11.61 4.05
C THR A 21 -2.09 12.21 2.89
N ALA A 22 -2.97 11.42 2.27
CA ALA A 22 -3.87 11.92 1.24
C ALA A 22 -4.73 13.09 1.73
N PHE A 23 -5.15 13.10 2.99
CA PHE A 23 -5.99 14.19 3.53
C PHE A 23 -5.21 15.48 3.75
N TYR A 24 -3.96 15.40 4.20
CA TYR A 24 -3.11 16.58 4.29
C TYR A 24 -2.83 17.18 2.91
N TYR A 25 -2.54 16.34 1.90
CA TYR A 25 -2.41 16.80 0.52
C TYR A 25 -3.69 17.50 0.04
N LEU A 26 -4.87 16.92 0.31
CA LEU A 26 -6.15 17.52 -0.08
C LEU A 26 -6.44 18.85 0.65
N ASP A 27 -5.91 19.06 1.85
CA ASP A 27 -6.02 20.32 2.59
C ASP A 27 -4.86 21.29 2.31
N SER A 28 -4.01 20.98 1.33
CA SER A 28 -2.82 21.77 0.96
C SER A 28 -1.84 21.98 2.12
N ILE A 29 -1.70 20.97 2.98
CA ILE A 29 -0.74 20.95 4.09
C ILE A 29 0.46 20.11 3.68
N ASP A 30 1.66 20.68 3.82
CA ASP A 30 2.91 19.97 3.59
C ASP A 30 3.04 18.79 4.54
N VAL A 31 3.39 17.64 3.97
CA VAL A 31 3.49 16.38 4.68
C VAL A 31 4.94 15.97 4.87
N PRO A 32 5.33 15.53 6.08
CA PRO A 32 6.67 15.03 6.29
C PRO A 32 6.95 13.82 5.40
N ASP A 33 8.09 13.83 4.73
CA ASP A 33 8.52 12.74 3.83
C ASP A 33 8.45 11.36 4.51
N LYS A 34 8.64 11.30 5.83
CA LYS A 34 8.62 10.07 6.62
C LYS A 34 7.30 9.31 6.62
N PHE A 35 6.15 9.99 6.51
CA PHE A 35 4.86 9.30 6.63
C PHE A 35 4.42 8.63 5.33
N TRP A 36 4.94 9.08 4.18
CA TRP A 36 4.55 8.61 2.85
C TRP A 36 3.04 8.52 2.67
N SER A 37 2.50 8.02 1.56
CA SER A 37 1.06 8.14 1.29
C SER A 37 0.45 6.81 0.88
N ASN A 38 -0.46 6.80 -0.07
CA ASN A 38 -1.24 5.62 -0.44
C ASN A 38 -0.47 4.76 -1.47
N CYS A 39 -1.14 3.69 -1.93
CA CYS A 39 -0.58 2.75 -2.89
C CYS A 39 -0.16 3.40 -4.22
N CYS A 40 -0.78 4.53 -4.59
CA CYS A 40 -0.45 5.25 -5.81
C CYS A 40 0.87 6.02 -5.67
N ASP A 41 1.12 6.60 -4.50
CA ASP A 41 2.37 7.30 -4.22
C ASP A 41 3.54 6.31 -4.07
N GLN A 42 3.28 5.13 -3.49
CA GLN A 42 4.25 4.02 -3.51
C GLN A 42 4.56 3.57 -4.95
N ALA A 43 3.53 3.42 -5.81
CA ALA A 43 3.73 3.08 -7.22
C ALA A 43 4.50 4.18 -7.96
N LYS A 44 4.19 5.46 -7.72
CA LYS A 44 4.89 6.59 -8.32
C LYS A 44 6.39 6.58 -8.00
N ARG A 45 6.77 6.44 -6.73
CA ARG A 45 8.19 6.38 -6.35
C ARG A 45 8.93 5.20 -6.93
N LEU A 46 8.28 4.05 -6.96
CA LEU A 46 8.86 2.87 -7.61
C LEU A 46 9.05 3.13 -9.12
N ASN A 47 8.08 3.78 -9.78
CA ASN A 47 8.17 4.17 -11.18
C ASN A 47 9.34 5.12 -11.44
N GLU A 48 9.48 6.18 -10.64
CA GLU A 48 10.62 7.11 -10.70
C GLU A 48 11.96 6.35 -10.59
N SER A 49 12.07 5.45 -9.61
CA SER A 49 13.28 4.63 -9.41
C SER A 49 13.56 3.69 -10.58
N LEU A 50 12.52 3.12 -11.21
CA LEU A 50 12.65 2.27 -12.39
C LEU A 50 13.16 3.10 -13.59
N LEU A 51 12.56 4.26 -13.84
CA LEU A 51 12.92 5.16 -14.94
C LEU A 51 14.36 5.69 -14.80
N GLU A 52 14.78 6.08 -13.59
CA GLU A 52 16.17 6.48 -13.29
C GLU A 52 17.19 5.37 -13.58
N ASN A 53 16.74 4.12 -13.57
CA ASN A 53 17.55 2.94 -13.86
C ASN A 53 17.25 2.34 -15.25
N TRP A 54 16.63 3.12 -16.14
CA TRP A 54 16.38 2.78 -17.54
C TRP A 54 15.45 1.59 -17.76
N PHE A 55 14.57 1.30 -16.80
CA PHE A 55 13.48 0.35 -16.99
C PHE A 55 12.26 1.05 -17.60
N GLU A 56 11.70 0.46 -18.65
CA GLU A 56 10.39 0.86 -19.15
C GLU A 56 9.31 0.38 -18.19
N SER A 57 8.47 1.30 -17.72
CA SER A 57 7.37 0.97 -16.83
C SER A 57 6.16 1.85 -17.07
N GLU A 58 4.99 1.32 -16.73
CA GLU A 58 3.71 1.99 -16.87
C GLU A 58 2.79 1.62 -15.70
N TYR A 59 1.91 2.54 -15.33
CA TYR A 59 0.91 2.27 -14.31
C TYR A 59 -0.21 1.40 -14.88
N ILE A 60 -0.76 0.55 -14.02
CA ILE A 60 -2.03 -0.13 -14.25
C ILE A 60 -2.94 0.11 -13.06
N GLU A 61 -4.23 0.30 -13.35
CA GLU A 61 -5.23 0.63 -12.35
C GLU A 61 -6.22 -0.50 -12.17
N ASP A 62 -6.65 -0.67 -10.91
CA ASP A 62 -7.67 -1.65 -10.57
C ASP A 62 -9.00 -1.30 -11.27
N ILE A 63 -9.54 -2.22 -12.05
CA ILE A 63 -10.79 -2.05 -12.80
C ILE A 63 -12.03 -2.40 -11.97
N LEU A 64 -11.87 -2.96 -10.77
CA LEU A 64 -12.99 -3.30 -9.89
C LEU A 64 -13.49 -2.05 -9.15
N VAL A 65 -12.60 -1.34 -8.47
CA VAL A 65 -12.95 -0.19 -7.62
C VAL A 65 -12.23 1.11 -8.07
N GLY A 66 -11.17 1.03 -8.88
CA GLY A 66 -10.49 2.24 -9.39
C GLY A 66 -9.66 2.99 -8.35
N ARG A 67 -9.29 2.35 -7.23
CA ARG A 67 -8.59 3.00 -6.11
C ARG A 67 -7.15 2.52 -5.89
N HIS A 68 -6.73 1.50 -6.61
CA HIS A 68 -5.42 0.90 -6.45
C HIS A 68 -4.63 0.99 -7.75
N ARG A 69 -3.35 1.33 -7.63
CA ARG A 69 -2.42 1.47 -8.73
C ARG A 69 -1.22 0.56 -8.49
N SER A 70 -0.83 -0.17 -9.53
CA SER A 70 0.39 -1.00 -9.57
C SER A 70 1.19 -0.65 -10.82
N LEU A 71 2.30 -1.34 -11.04
CA LEU A 71 3.16 -1.14 -12.20
C LEU A 71 3.31 -2.41 -13.04
N LEU A 72 3.41 -2.21 -14.34
CA LEU A 72 4.05 -3.14 -15.25
C LEU A 72 5.44 -2.61 -15.59
N CYS A 73 6.42 -3.50 -15.60
CA CYS A 73 7.79 -3.18 -15.96
C CYS A 73 8.26 -4.12 -17.08
N GLY A 74 8.65 -3.55 -18.21
CA GLY A 74 9.31 -4.28 -19.28
C GLY A 74 10.77 -4.53 -18.93
N SER A 75 11.23 -5.77 -19.08
CA SER A 75 12.65 -6.09 -19.05
C SER A 75 12.93 -7.18 -20.08
N TRP A 76 13.67 -6.81 -21.12
CA TRP A 76 14.03 -7.68 -22.24
C TRP A 76 12.77 -8.11 -23.01
N ASN A 77 12.42 -9.40 -22.95
CA ASN A 77 11.21 -9.97 -23.58
C ASN A 77 10.13 -10.35 -22.56
N GLU A 78 10.29 -9.91 -21.32
CA GLU A 78 9.39 -10.24 -20.22
C GLU A 78 8.74 -8.98 -19.65
N VAL A 79 7.53 -9.16 -19.14
CA VAL A 79 6.78 -8.11 -18.44
C VAL A 79 6.61 -8.57 -17.00
N PHE A 80 6.92 -7.68 -16.07
CA PHE A 80 6.86 -7.94 -14.64
C PHE A 80 5.77 -7.09 -14.00
N PHE A 81 4.95 -7.72 -13.15
CA PHE A 81 4.03 -7.05 -12.26
C PHE A 81 4.72 -6.66 -10.96
N LEU A 82 4.60 -5.38 -10.58
CA LEU A 82 5.19 -4.81 -9.38
C LEU A 82 4.12 -4.08 -8.55
N SER A 83 3.99 -4.43 -7.28
CA SER A 83 3.01 -3.81 -6.39
C SER A 83 3.49 -3.81 -4.93
N PRO A 84 4.16 -2.71 -4.50
CA PRO A 84 4.63 -2.58 -3.11
C PRO A 84 3.51 -2.73 -2.08
N TYR A 85 2.30 -2.27 -2.40
CA TYR A 85 1.12 -2.41 -1.53
C TYR A 85 0.75 -3.87 -1.23
N LEU A 86 0.90 -4.76 -2.21
CA LEU A 86 0.67 -6.20 -2.06
C LEU A 86 1.83 -6.87 -1.32
N MET A 87 2.98 -6.20 -1.24
CA MET A 87 4.17 -6.62 -0.51
C MET A 87 4.67 -8.00 -0.93
N HIS A 88 4.54 -8.37 -2.21
CA HIS A 88 5.24 -9.55 -2.72
C HIS A 88 6.74 -9.32 -2.69
N THR A 89 7.55 -10.37 -2.50
CA THR A 89 8.98 -10.22 -2.21
C THR A 89 9.85 -10.02 -3.45
N GLU A 90 9.30 -10.32 -4.62
CA GLU A 90 10.04 -10.32 -5.89
C GLU A 90 9.14 -9.85 -7.05
N PRO A 91 9.70 -9.26 -8.11
CA PRO A 91 8.99 -9.00 -9.36
C PRO A 91 8.30 -10.27 -9.89
N ILE A 92 7.06 -10.15 -10.36
CA ILE A 92 6.30 -11.32 -10.83
C ILE A 92 6.23 -11.29 -12.35
N CYS A 93 6.91 -12.21 -13.03
CA CYS A 93 6.86 -12.33 -14.48
C CYS A 93 5.45 -12.75 -14.93
N ILE A 94 4.78 -11.90 -15.72
CA ILE A 94 3.41 -12.12 -16.22
C ILE A 94 3.36 -12.60 -17.68
N THR A 95 4.50 -12.74 -18.35
CA THR A 95 4.57 -13.14 -19.75
C THR A 95 4.10 -14.59 -19.96
N PRO A 96 4.67 -15.61 -19.28
CA PRO A 96 4.19 -16.99 -19.38
C PRO A 96 3.02 -17.30 -18.41
N LEU A 97 2.58 -16.31 -17.63
CA LEU A 97 1.73 -16.55 -16.47
C LEU A 97 0.31 -16.95 -16.85
N SER A 98 -0.14 -18.07 -16.30
CA SER A 98 -1.57 -18.42 -16.22
C SER A 98 -2.07 -18.31 -14.78
N ASP A 99 -1.32 -18.89 -13.84
CA ASP A 99 -1.63 -18.95 -12.42
C ASP A 99 -0.30 -19.07 -11.64
N PHE A 100 -0.16 -18.29 -10.57
CA PHE A 100 1.01 -18.27 -9.72
C PHE A 100 0.66 -17.89 -8.28
N ASN A 101 1.29 -18.57 -7.35
CA ASN A 101 1.24 -18.24 -5.94
C ASN A 101 2.58 -17.65 -5.52
N SER A 102 2.58 -16.35 -5.23
CA SER A 102 3.74 -15.68 -4.68
C SER A 102 3.65 -15.62 -3.16
N LYS A 103 4.81 -15.74 -2.53
CA LYS A 103 4.98 -15.36 -1.12
C LYS A 103 4.95 -13.83 -1.07
N SER A 104 3.99 -13.27 -0.37
CA SER A 104 4.02 -11.86 0.03
C SER A 104 4.34 -11.75 1.50
N PHE A 105 4.97 -10.65 1.92
CA PHE A 105 5.21 -10.32 3.31
C PHE A 105 3.92 -10.47 4.11
N PRO A 106 3.96 -11.41 5.05
CA PRO A 106 2.96 -11.61 6.08
C PRO A 106 3.62 -11.56 7.44
N PHE A 107 2.82 -11.58 8.46
CA PHE A 107 3.37 -11.47 9.78
C PHE A 107 3.50 -12.88 10.41
N ALA A 108 4.73 -13.13 10.88
CA ALA A 108 5.34 -14.09 11.83
C ALA A 108 5.34 -15.61 11.64
N ASP A 109 6.54 -16.09 11.99
CA ASP A 109 7.11 -17.38 12.37
C ASP A 109 6.76 -18.61 11.55
N ASP A 110 5.54 -18.76 11.01
CA ASP A 110 5.19 -19.97 10.28
C ASP A 110 4.31 -19.79 9.03
N HIS A 111 3.57 -18.68 8.84
CA HIS A 111 2.50 -18.63 7.82
C HIS A 111 2.58 -17.43 6.90
N LYS A 112 2.78 -17.69 5.60
CA LYS A 112 2.84 -16.64 4.59
C LYS A 112 1.47 -16.19 4.05
N SER A 113 1.27 -14.88 3.83
CA SER A 113 0.15 -14.34 3.08
C SER A 113 0.34 -14.81 1.66
N LEU A 114 -0.65 -15.54 1.19
CA LEU A 114 -0.65 -16.07 -0.14
C LEU A 114 -1.12 -14.95 -1.07
N LEU A 115 -0.23 -14.53 -1.96
CA LEU A 115 -0.64 -13.71 -3.08
C LEU A 115 -0.90 -14.65 -4.25
N HIS A 116 -2.16 -14.82 -4.59
CA HIS A 116 -2.57 -15.53 -5.78
C HIS A 116 -2.66 -14.54 -6.94
N ILE A 117 -1.92 -14.81 -8.01
CA ILE A 117 -1.97 -14.05 -9.25
C ILE A 117 -2.38 -14.98 -10.37
N SER A 118 -3.42 -14.60 -11.10
CA SER A 118 -3.81 -15.29 -12.32
C SER A 118 -3.92 -14.32 -13.47
N LYS A 119 -3.68 -14.81 -14.68
CA LYS A 119 -3.82 -14.02 -15.90
C LYS A 119 -4.68 -14.79 -16.89
N ILE A 120 -5.78 -14.17 -17.29
CA ILE A 120 -6.68 -14.69 -18.31
C ILE A 120 -6.73 -13.65 -19.43
N TRP A 121 -6.14 -13.99 -20.58
CA TRP A 121 -5.94 -13.05 -21.69
C TRP A 121 -5.15 -11.82 -21.23
N ASN A 122 -5.82 -10.66 -21.20
CA ASN A 122 -5.26 -9.37 -20.83
C ASN A 122 -5.71 -8.92 -19.43
N ILE A 123 -6.40 -9.78 -18.68
CA ILE A 123 -6.85 -9.47 -17.33
C ILE A 123 -5.91 -10.17 -16.35
N LEU A 124 -5.20 -9.38 -15.55
CA LEU A 124 -4.40 -9.84 -14.43
C LEU A 124 -5.23 -9.69 -13.16
N ASN A 125 -5.43 -10.78 -12.42
CA ASN A 125 -6.10 -10.77 -11.14
C ASN A 125 -5.08 -11.01 -10.04
N ALA A 126 -5.13 -10.22 -8.97
CA ALA A 126 -4.31 -10.39 -7.79
C ALA A 126 -5.20 -10.48 -6.56
N THR A 127 -5.11 -11.60 -5.82
CA THR A 127 -5.83 -11.80 -4.57
C THR A 127 -4.83 -12.04 -3.45
N LYS A 128 -4.80 -11.13 -2.48
CA LYS A 128 -4.01 -11.30 -1.26
C LYS A 128 -4.86 -11.90 -0.15
N HIS A 129 -4.44 -13.06 0.32
CA HIS A 129 -5.00 -13.73 1.49
C HIS A 129 -4.21 -13.37 2.73
N TRP A 130 -4.89 -12.81 3.73
CA TRP A 130 -4.27 -12.50 5.01
C TRP A 130 -4.33 -13.72 5.94
N PRO A 131 -3.22 -14.12 6.58
CA PRO A 131 -3.21 -15.25 7.49
C PRO A 131 -4.15 -14.99 8.67
N ASN A 132 -4.80 -16.04 9.18
CA ASN A 132 -5.72 -15.98 10.32
C ASN A 132 -6.85 -14.95 10.19
N SER A 133 -7.24 -14.60 8.96
CA SER A 133 -8.31 -13.66 8.67
C SER A 133 -9.17 -14.13 7.51
N SER A 134 -10.47 -13.79 7.55
CA SER A 134 -11.36 -13.92 6.39
C SER A 134 -11.13 -12.82 5.35
N ARG A 135 -10.34 -11.79 5.68
CA ARG A 135 -10.05 -10.68 4.79
C ARG A 135 -9.30 -11.16 3.54
N LYS A 136 -9.79 -10.73 2.38
CA LYS A 136 -9.11 -10.86 1.09
C LYS A 136 -9.08 -9.48 0.44
N ASP A 137 -7.91 -9.09 -0.05
CA ASP A 137 -7.79 -7.91 -0.90
C ASP A 137 -7.73 -8.41 -2.35
N VAL A 138 -8.71 -8.00 -3.17
CA VAL A 138 -8.90 -8.47 -4.55
C VAL A 138 -8.75 -7.29 -5.51
N PHE A 139 -7.96 -7.48 -6.56
CA PHE A 139 -7.71 -6.49 -7.60
C PHE A 139 -7.74 -7.16 -8.96
N SER A 140 -8.20 -6.42 -9.97
CA SER A 140 -8.14 -6.84 -11.37
C SER A 140 -7.60 -5.71 -12.24
N PHE A 141 -6.76 -6.02 -13.22
CA PHE A 141 -6.11 -5.03 -14.08
C PHE A 141 -6.24 -5.44 -15.55
N ASP A 142 -6.62 -4.51 -16.44
CA ASP A 142 -6.45 -4.70 -17.89
C ASP A 142 -5.04 -4.26 -18.29
N ILE A 143 -4.16 -5.23 -18.53
CA ILE A 143 -2.72 -4.97 -18.79
C ILE A 143 -2.46 -4.31 -20.16
N ARG A 144 -3.48 -4.06 -20.98
CA ARG A 144 -3.36 -3.27 -22.21
C ARG A 144 -3.59 -1.77 -21.97
N LYS A 145 -4.19 -1.42 -20.85
CA LYS A 145 -4.57 -0.04 -20.51
C LYS A 145 -3.53 0.56 -19.56
N GLY A 146 -2.30 0.64 -20.05
CA GLY A 146 -1.25 1.37 -19.36
C GLY A 146 -1.62 2.84 -19.21
N VAL A 147 -1.36 3.40 -18.03
CA VAL A 147 -1.51 4.82 -17.72
C VAL A 147 -0.11 5.38 -17.49
N LYS A 148 0.20 6.53 -18.09
CA LYS A 148 1.52 7.19 -17.93
C LYS A 148 1.45 8.41 -17.03
N GLU A 149 0.25 8.94 -16.85
CA GLU A 149 -0.02 10.14 -16.10
C GLU A 149 -0.06 9.86 -14.59
N ASP A 150 0.56 10.77 -13.84
CA ASP A 150 0.37 10.85 -12.40
C ASP A 150 -1.07 11.26 -12.07
N LEU A 151 -1.49 10.95 -10.84
CA LEU A 151 -2.80 11.36 -10.35
C LEU A 151 -2.90 12.87 -10.21
N VAL A 152 -4.09 13.39 -10.53
CA VAL A 152 -4.44 14.77 -10.25
C VAL A 152 -5.23 14.86 -8.94
N TYR A 153 -5.39 16.08 -8.43
CA TYR A 153 -6.10 16.36 -7.17
C TYR A 153 -7.44 15.63 -7.06
N ASN A 154 -8.25 15.64 -8.13
CA ASN A 154 -9.57 15.02 -8.13
C ASN A 154 -9.51 13.49 -7.98
N ASP A 155 -8.46 12.83 -8.49
CA ASP A 155 -8.29 11.39 -8.31
C ASP A 155 -7.98 11.06 -6.85
N HIS A 156 -7.08 11.83 -6.22
CA HIS A 156 -6.79 11.71 -4.80
C HIS A 156 -8.05 11.93 -3.96
N PHE A 157 -8.84 12.94 -4.31
CA PHE A 157 -10.08 13.26 -3.62
C PHE A 157 -11.06 12.08 -3.67
N GLN A 158 -11.36 11.57 -4.87
CA GLN A 158 -12.31 10.47 -5.05
C GLN A 158 -11.87 9.19 -4.35
N ARG A 159 -10.56 8.87 -4.38
CA ARG A 159 -10.01 7.65 -3.77
C ARG A 159 -9.98 7.72 -2.24
N ALA A 160 -9.56 8.86 -1.67
CA ALA A 160 -9.43 9.06 -0.23
C ALA A 160 -10.80 9.17 0.47
N THR A 161 -11.77 9.84 -0.17
CA THR A 161 -13.12 10.04 0.37
C THR A 161 -14.10 8.91 0.06
N HIS A 162 -13.67 7.90 -0.72
CA HIS A 162 -14.52 6.78 -1.12
C HIS A 162 -15.24 6.12 0.06
N LEU A 163 -16.50 5.72 -0.13
CA LEU A 163 -17.37 5.19 0.92
C LEU A 163 -16.85 3.89 1.55
N GLU A 164 -16.06 3.11 0.81
CA GLU A 164 -15.41 1.90 1.31
C GLU A 164 -14.17 2.18 2.18
N GLN A 165 -13.67 3.41 2.22
CA GLN A 165 -12.59 3.78 3.12
C GLN A 165 -13.13 3.84 4.56
N LYS A 166 -12.88 2.77 5.33
CA LYS A 166 -13.38 2.61 6.72
C LYS A 166 -12.37 2.97 7.82
N ASN A 167 -11.12 3.24 7.46
CA ASN A 167 -10.08 3.57 8.42
C ASN A 167 -8.99 4.48 7.82
N LEU A 168 -8.17 5.06 8.69
CA LEU A 168 -6.83 5.51 8.35
C LEU A 168 -5.82 4.49 8.86
N SER A 169 -4.72 4.31 8.16
CA SER A 169 -3.68 3.39 8.62
C SER A 169 -2.30 3.82 8.16
N ILE A 170 -1.31 3.51 9.00
CA ILE A 170 0.09 3.39 8.63
C ILE A 170 0.42 1.90 8.58
N ARG A 171 1.14 1.48 7.54
CA ARG A 171 1.61 0.11 7.33
C ARG A 171 3.06 0.16 6.91
N VAL A 172 3.90 -0.61 7.60
CA VAL A 172 5.33 -0.72 7.32
C VAL A 172 5.75 -2.19 7.31
N ILE A 173 6.83 -2.48 6.59
CA ILE A 173 7.48 -3.78 6.65
C ILE A 173 8.64 -3.68 7.64
N ASP A 174 8.62 -4.53 8.65
CA ASP A 174 9.76 -4.77 9.53
C ASP A 174 10.62 -5.85 8.90
N PHE A 175 11.72 -5.45 8.26
CA PHE A 175 12.60 -6.39 7.58
C PHE A 175 13.41 -7.25 8.55
N GLU A 176 13.62 -6.79 9.79
CA GLU A 176 14.37 -7.54 10.80
C GLU A 176 13.57 -8.78 11.22
N ASP A 177 12.28 -8.59 11.50
CA ASP A 177 11.39 -9.67 11.92
C ASP A 177 10.58 -10.28 10.77
N SER A 178 10.85 -9.86 9.52
CA SER A 178 10.15 -10.31 8.31
C SER A 178 8.63 -10.20 8.42
N ASN A 179 8.16 -9.01 8.81
CA ASN A 179 6.79 -8.82 9.27
C ASN A 179 6.15 -7.50 8.79
N VAL A 180 4.84 -7.28 9.02
CA VAL A 180 4.10 -6.10 8.51
C VAL A 180 3.31 -5.35 9.58
N LEU A 181 3.89 -4.33 10.19
CA LEU A 181 3.24 -3.60 11.29
C LEU A 181 2.19 -2.63 10.77
N HIS A 182 0.99 -2.69 11.34
CA HIS A 182 -0.09 -1.77 11.04
C HIS A 182 -0.50 -0.98 12.28
N TYR A 183 -0.67 0.32 12.12
CA TYR A 183 -1.37 1.19 13.05
C TYR A 183 -2.65 1.68 12.37
N ILE A 184 -3.81 1.49 12.98
CA ILE A 184 -5.11 1.70 12.35
C ILE A 184 -5.99 2.55 13.26
N PHE A 185 -6.61 3.58 12.68
CA PHE A 185 -7.72 4.33 13.27
C PHE A 185 -9.00 3.98 12.51
N ASP A 186 -9.94 3.33 13.19
CA ASP A 186 -11.21 2.89 12.60
C ASP A 186 -12.29 3.95 12.71
N PHE A 187 -12.96 4.27 11.61
CA PHE A 187 -13.97 5.33 11.59
C PHE A 187 -15.30 4.92 12.23
N ILE A 188 -15.59 3.62 12.28
CA ILE A 188 -16.87 3.10 12.77
C ILE A 188 -16.83 3.08 14.30
N SER A 189 -15.78 2.51 14.88
CA SER A 189 -15.63 2.49 16.33
C SER A 189 -14.99 3.75 16.91
N ASN A 190 -14.35 4.58 16.08
CA ASN A 190 -13.49 5.69 16.51
C ASN A 190 -12.39 5.24 17.49
N GLU A 191 -11.91 4.02 17.30
CA GLU A 191 -10.86 3.43 18.12
C GLU A 191 -9.57 3.23 17.33
N ILE A 192 -8.47 3.18 18.07
CA ILE A 192 -7.16 2.84 17.55
C ILE A 192 -6.84 1.41 17.93
N PHE A 193 -6.29 0.67 16.98
CA PHE A 193 -5.63 -0.60 17.23
C PHE A 193 -4.42 -0.78 16.34
N ALA A 194 -3.51 -1.63 16.80
CA ALA A 194 -2.39 -2.11 16.01
C ALA A 194 -2.69 -3.52 15.51
N VAL A 195 -2.15 -3.87 14.35
CA VAL A 195 -2.18 -5.24 13.83
C VAL A 195 -0.76 -5.69 13.55
N SER A 196 -0.49 -6.90 14.00
CA SER A 196 0.70 -7.67 13.67
C SER A 196 0.30 -9.12 13.40
N SER A 197 1.27 -10.03 13.33
CA SER A 197 1.04 -11.47 13.20
C SER A 197 0.36 -12.07 14.39
N ARG A 198 0.69 -11.49 15.54
CA ARG A 198 0.23 -11.95 16.83
C ARG A 198 -1.25 -11.61 17.00
N GLY A 199 -1.81 -10.83 16.06
CA GLY A 199 -3.21 -10.53 15.94
C GLY A 199 -3.47 -9.03 15.97
N ARG A 200 -4.65 -8.68 16.49
CA ARG A 200 -5.11 -7.31 16.69
C ARG A 200 -4.95 -6.92 18.15
N PHE A 201 -4.38 -5.73 18.38
CA PHE A 201 -4.10 -5.21 19.72
C PHE A 201 -4.71 -3.84 19.88
N TRP A 202 -5.65 -3.71 20.82
CA TRP A 202 -6.29 -2.44 21.14
C TRP A 202 -5.32 -1.49 21.86
N LYS A 203 -5.63 -0.19 21.77
CA LYS A 203 -4.87 0.87 22.44
C LYS A 203 -4.61 0.53 23.92
N TRP A 204 -3.44 0.93 24.43
CA TRP A 204 -2.98 0.73 25.82
C TRP A 204 -2.55 -0.67 26.21
N THR A 205 -2.69 -1.67 25.34
CA THR A 205 -2.05 -2.97 25.56
C THR A 205 -0.54 -2.87 25.37
N TRP A 206 0.23 -3.71 26.07
CA TRP A 206 1.69 -3.72 25.93
C TRP A 206 2.12 -3.99 24.47
N TRP A 207 1.47 -4.95 23.81
CA TRP A 207 1.70 -5.27 22.39
C TRP A 207 1.39 -4.10 21.45
N PHE A 208 0.34 -3.32 21.73
CA PHE A 208 0.03 -2.13 20.96
C PHE A 208 1.17 -1.09 21.06
N LEU A 209 1.66 -0.84 22.28
CA LEU A 209 2.75 0.11 22.52
C LEU A 209 4.05 -0.34 21.86
N GLU A 210 4.37 -1.64 21.90
CA GLU A 210 5.52 -2.21 21.21
C GLU A 210 5.42 -2.02 19.69
N ILE A 211 4.28 -2.35 19.09
CA ILE A 211 4.07 -2.18 17.64
C ILE A 211 4.21 -0.71 17.25
N LEU A 212 3.55 0.20 17.98
CA LEU A 212 3.64 1.64 17.70
C LEU A 212 5.08 2.14 17.84
N TRP A 213 5.81 1.69 18.85
CA TRP A 213 7.22 2.03 19.02
C TRP A 213 8.07 1.52 17.84
N ARG A 214 7.89 0.28 17.40
CA ARG A 214 8.60 -0.26 16.22
C ARG A 214 8.28 0.49 14.94
N ILE A 215 6.99 0.78 14.68
CA ILE A 215 6.59 1.62 13.53
C ILE A 215 7.31 2.96 13.60
N SER A 216 7.38 3.59 14.78
CA SER A 216 8.06 4.87 14.97
C SER A 216 9.54 4.81 14.63
N GLN A 217 10.23 3.73 14.99
CA GLN A 217 11.64 3.55 14.63
C GLN A 217 11.80 3.39 13.11
N ILE A 218 10.97 2.55 12.47
CA ILE A 218 11.05 2.28 11.03
C ILE A 218 10.83 3.55 10.21
N ILE A 219 9.85 4.38 10.58
CA ILE A 219 9.55 5.61 9.83
C ILE A 219 10.40 6.82 10.29
N GLY A 220 11.26 6.69 11.30
CA GLY A 220 12.02 7.82 11.84
C GLY A 220 11.12 8.89 12.49
N SER A 221 10.18 8.47 13.32
CA SER A 221 9.24 9.33 14.05
C SER A 221 9.16 8.96 15.53
N SER A 222 8.39 9.70 16.31
CA SER A 222 7.93 9.29 17.64
C SER A 222 6.52 8.67 17.61
N PRO A 223 6.16 7.83 18.60
CA PRO A 223 4.80 7.35 18.81
C PRO A 223 3.76 8.46 18.85
N MET A 224 4.07 9.58 19.51
CA MET A 224 3.16 10.71 19.67
C MET A 224 2.88 11.39 18.32
N GLU A 225 3.92 11.65 17.53
CA GLU A 225 3.75 12.20 16.18
C GLU A 225 2.92 11.29 15.27
N ILE A 226 3.05 9.96 15.38
CA ILE A 226 2.22 9.02 14.63
C ILE A 226 0.74 9.18 14.99
N GLU A 227 0.43 9.22 16.30
CA GLU A 227 -0.95 9.38 16.74
C GLU A 227 -1.51 10.73 16.27
N ASP A 228 -0.79 11.82 16.52
CA ASP A 228 -1.18 13.18 16.14
C ASP A 228 -1.40 13.30 14.63
N TYR A 229 -0.55 12.66 13.83
CA TYR A 229 -0.67 12.65 12.37
C TYR A 229 -1.94 11.93 11.88
N ILE A 230 -2.24 10.76 12.45
CA ILE A 230 -3.46 10.03 12.10
C ILE A 230 -4.71 10.80 12.54
N PHE A 231 -4.71 11.37 13.75
CA PHE A 231 -5.84 12.16 14.25
C PHE A 231 -6.04 13.45 13.46
N GLY A 232 -4.97 14.16 13.12
CA GLY A 232 -5.04 15.37 12.29
C GLY A 232 -5.66 15.08 10.92
N ALA A 233 -5.21 14.03 10.24
CA ALA A 233 -5.83 13.59 8.99
C ALA A 233 -7.31 13.22 9.13
N TYR A 234 -7.71 12.60 10.25
CA TYR A 234 -9.12 12.31 10.50
C TYR A 234 -9.94 13.60 10.64
N LEU A 235 -9.46 14.61 11.35
CA LEU A 235 -10.15 15.90 11.48
C LEU A 235 -10.28 16.60 10.12
N ILE A 236 -9.22 16.58 9.31
CA ILE A 236 -9.23 17.10 7.94
C ILE A 236 -10.26 16.36 7.09
N ARG A 237 -10.29 15.02 7.16
CA ARG A 237 -11.31 14.21 6.47
C ARG A 237 -12.72 14.65 6.84
N GLN A 238 -13.00 14.86 8.13
CA GLN A 238 -14.33 15.31 8.58
C GLN A 238 -14.68 16.70 8.05
N LYS A 239 -13.70 17.60 7.94
CA LYS A 239 -13.88 18.93 7.31
C LYS A 239 -14.21 18.78 5.83
N ILE A 240 -13.42 17.99 5.10
CA ILE A 240 -13.59 17.77 3.66
C ILE A 240 -14.96 17.18 3.36
N LEU A 241 -15.38 16.13 4.08
CA LEU A 241 -16.67 15.46 3.84
C LEU A 241 -17.90 16.34 4.12
N LYS A 242 -17.75 17.42 4.89
CA LYS A 242 -18.82 18.38 5.19
C LYS A 242 -18.95 19.48 4.13
N LEU A 243 -18.03 19.57 3.16
CA LEU A 243 -18.13 20.57 2.10
C LEU A 243 -19.36 20.29 1.21
N PRO A 244 -20.11 21.34 0.82
CA PRO A 244 -21.39 21.21 0.14
C PRO A 244 -21.32 20.59 -1.27
N ASP A 245 -20.14 20.52 -1.88
CA ASP A 245 -19.94 20.04 -3.26
C ASP A 245 -19.59 18.53 -3.36
N ASN A 246 -19.85 17.76 -2.30
CA ASN A 246 -19.55 16.32 -2.25
C ASN A 246 -20.72 15.41 -2.71
N LEU A 247 -21.57 15.91 -3.61
CA LEU A 247 -22.65 15.14 -4.28
C LEU A 247 -22.48 15.20 -5.80
#